data_AF-A0A2U1RLZ3-F1
#
_entry.id   AF-A0A2U1RLZ3-F1
#
_cell.length_a   1.000
_cell.length_b   1.000
_cell.length_c   1.000
_cell.angle_alpha   90.00
_cell.angle_beta   90.00
_cell.angle_gamma   90.00
#
_symmetry.space_group_name_H-M   'P 1'
#
loop_
_entity.id
_entity.type
_entity.pdbx_description
1 polymer ?
#
loop_
_entity_poly.entity_id
_entity_poly.type
_entity_poly.pdbx_seq_one_letter_code
_entity_poly.pdbx_strand_id
1 'polypeptide(L)' 'MSTTFTIRLDDQSEKALQELCAATGESRSEVVREALRYEQLRVQLTTIRAELVPKAQAAGWVTDEDVFRDAS' A
#
# COMPACT_ATOMS: atom_id res chain seq x y z
N MET A 1 20.34 8.42 4.92
CA MET A 1 21.40 7.49 4.44
C MET A 1 20.84 6.68 3.30
N SER A 2 21.56 6.53 2.20
CA SER A 2 21.14 5.70 1.06
C SER A 2 21.83 4.34 1.11
N THR A 3 21.04 3.26 1.15
CA THR A 3 21.54 1.87 1.08
C THR A 3 21.21 1.30 -0.29
N THR A 4 22.18 0.62 -0.92
CA THR A 4 21.97 -0.02 -2.22
C THR A 4 21.35 -1.41 -2.03
N PHE A 5 20.27 -1.69 -2.77
CA PHE A 5 19.59 -2.98 -2.80
C PHE A 5 19.63 -3.54 -4.21
N THR A 6 20.23 -4.72 -4.37
CA THR A 6 20.32 -5.41 -5.66
C THR A 6 19.50 -6.69 -5.57
N ILE A 7 18.55 -6.85 -6.49
CA ILE A 7 17.70 -8.03 -6.61
C ILE A 7 17.76 -8.62 -8.01
N ARG A 8 17.52 -9.91 -8.09
CA ARG A 8 17.25 -10.59 -9.36
C ARG A 8 15.74 -10.58 -9.58
N LEU A 9 15.33 -10.11 -10.75
CA LEU A 9 13.96 -10.20 -11.23
C LEU A 9 13.89 -11.32 -12.27
N ASP A 10 12.77 -12.05 -12.26
CA ASP A 10 12.40 -12.88 -13.40
C ASP A 10 11.94 -12.00 -14.58
N ASP A 11 11.83 -12.61 -15.77
CA ASP A 11 11.51 -11.89 -17.00
C ASP A 11 10.14 -11.19 -16.96
N GLN A 12 9.16 -11.77 -16.25
CA GLN A 12 7.83 -11.18 -16.11
C GLN A 12 7.89 -9.93 -15.23
N SER A 13 8.60 -10.01 -14.11
CA SER A 13 8.81 -8.89 -13.18
C SER A 13 9.59 -7.75 -13.83
N GLU A 14 10.64 -8.03 -14.62
CA GLU A 14 11.39 -7.01 -15.36
C GLU A 14 10.49 -6.31 -16.40
N LYS A 15 9.65 -7.06 -17.11
CA LYS A 15 8.71 -6.49 -18.08
C LYS A 15 7.69 -5.58 -17.42
N ALA A 16 7.10 -6.01 -16.30
CA ALA A 16 6.16 -5.19 -15.54
C ALA A 16 6.82 -3.90 -15.03
N LEU A 17 8.08 -3.97 -14.57
CA LEU A 17 8.83 -2.80 -14.14
C LEU A 17 9.07 -1.83 -15.31
N GLN A 18 9.41 -2.32 -16.50
CA GLN A 18 9.56 -1.48 -17.69
C GLN A 18 8.25 -0.79 -18.10
N GLU A 19 7.14 -1.52 -18.10
CA GLU A 19 5.81 -0.96 -18.42
C GLU A 19 5.42 0.14 -17.42
N LEU A 20 5.66 -0.07 -16.13
CA LEU A 20 5.41 0.94 -15.10
C LEU A 20 6.30 2.17 -15.29
N CYS A 21 7.59 2.00 -15.54
CA CYS A 21 8.49 3.13 -15.81
C CYS A 21 8.04 3.93 -17.05
N ALA A 22 7.58 3.25 -18.11
CA ALA A 22 7.08 3.90 -19.30
C ALA A 22 5.77 4.66 -19.05
N ALA A 23 4.88 4.12 -18.20
CA ALA A 23 3.61 4.74 -17.88
C ALA A 23 3.75 5.95 -16.94
N THR A 24 4.68 5.89 -15.97
CA THR A 24 4.88 6.98 -14.99
C THR A 24 5.93 7.99 -15.42
N GLY A 25 6.83 7.63 -16.34
CA GLY A 25 8.01 8.43 -16.70
C GLY A 25 9.11 8.41 -15.64
N GLU A 26 8.98 7.58 -14.60
CA GLU A 26 9.93 7.51 -13.50
C GLU A 26 11.06 6.50 -13.75
N SER A 27 12.16 6.66 -13.00
CA SER A 27 13.26 5.69 -13.04
C SER A 27 12.85 4.36 -12.38
N ARG A 28 13.44 3.25 -12.83
CA ARG A 28 13.29 1.92 -12.17
C ARG A 28 13.44 1.98 -10.66
N SER A 29 14.42 2.76 -10.19
CA SER A 29 14.69 2.88 -8.76
C SER A 29 13.58 3.62 -8.00
N GLU A 30 12.92 4.60 -8.64
CA GLU A 30 11.81 5.34 -8.02
C GLU A 30 10.55 4.49 -8.00
N VAL A 31 10.22 3.81 -9.11
CA VAL A 31 9.09 2.87 -9.18
C VAL A 31 9.21 1.79 -8.10
N VAL A 32 10.40 1.19 -7.91
CA VAL A 32 10.61 0.19 -6.87
C VAL A 32 10.51 0.79 -5.46
N ARG A 33 11.05 1.99 -5.23
CA ARG A 33 10.90 2.69 -3.94
C ARG A 33 9.43 2.95 -3.64
N GLU A 34 8.67 3.39 -4.62
CA GLU A 34 7.26 3.69 -4.48
C GLU A 34 6.44 2.42 -4.22
N ALA A 35 6.73 1.33 -4.94
CA ALA A 35 6.12 0.03 -4.68
C ALA A 35 6.34 -0.44 -3.24
N LEU A 36 7.55 -0.25 -2.69
CA LEU A 36 7.84 -0.56 -1.29
C LEU A 36 7.06 0.32 -0.31
N ARG A 37 6.90 1.62 -0.61
CA ARG A 37 6.07 2.53 0.19
C ARG A 37 4.60 2.09 0.19
N TYR A 38 4.06 1.74 -0.96
CA TYR A 38 2.69 1.22 -1.08
C TYR A 38 2.49 -0.11 -0.36
N GLU A 39 3.46 -1.02 -0.46
CA GLU A 39 3.45 -2.29 0.27
C GLU A 39 3.38 -2.06 1.79
N GLN A 40 4.26 -1.20 2.30
CA GLN A 40 4.29 -0.86 3.71
C GLN A 40 2.96 -0.26 4.17
N LEU A 41 2.41 0.70 3.42
CA LEU A 41 1.13 1.32 3.75
C LEU A 41 -0.01 0.28 3.76
N ARG A 42 -0.03 -0.64 2.78
CA ARG A 42 -1.05 -1.69 2.71
C ARG A 42 -1.00 -2.61 3.93
N VAL A 43 0.20 -3.01 4.35
CA VAL A 43 0.36 -3.83 5.57
C VAL A 43 -0.12 -3.07 6.79
N GLN A 44 0.29 -1.80 6.95
CA GLN A 44 -0.13 -0.95 8.08
C GLN A 44 -1.64 -0.80 8.16
N LEU A 45 -2.30 -0.47 7.04
CA LEU A 45 -3.76 -0.34 6.99
C LEU A 45 -4.46 -1.67 7.30
N THR A 46 -3.92 -2.79 6.82
CA THR A 46 -4.47 -4.12 7.11
C THR A 46 -4.39 -4.43 8.61
N THR A 47 -3.26 -4.14 9.24
CA THR A 47 -3.06 -4.32 10.69
C THR A 47 -4.00 -3.43 11.50
N ILE A 48 -4.08 -2.14 11.18
CA ILE A 48 -4.97 -1.19 11.86
C ILE A 48 -6.43 -1.65 11.73
N ARG A 49 -6.84 -2.05 10.52
CA ARG A 49 -8.20 -2.53 10.27
C ARG A 49 -8.53 -3.77 11.13
N ALA A 50 -7.62 -4.71 11.26
CA ALA A 50 -7.81 -5.90 12.09
C ALA A 50 -8.04 -5.56 13.57
N GLU A 51 -7.44 -4.48 14.07
CA GLU A 51 -7.61 -4.01 15.46
C GLU A 51 -8.85 -3.13 15.66
N LEU A 52 -9.15 -2.25 14.69
CA LEU A 52 -10.22 -1.26 14.82
C LEU A 52 -11.60 -1.82 14.49
N VAL A 53 -11.72 -2.72 13.50
CA VAL A 53 -13.02 -3.27 13.09
C VAL A 53 -13.77 -3.93 14.25
N PRO A 54 -13.16 -4.80 15.08
CA PRO A 54 -13.87 -5.39 16.22
C PRO A 54 -14.35 -4.35 17.25
N LYS A 55 -13.56 -3.30 17.47
CA LYS A 55 -13.92 -2.21 18.40
C LYS A 55 -15.08 -1.37 17.85
N ALA A 56 -15.02 -1.04 16.56
CA ALA A 56 -16.08 -0.32 15.85
C ALA A 56 -17.40 -1.11 15.89
N GLN A 57 -17.34 -2.41 15.61
CA GLN A 57 -18.51 -3.29 15.69
C GLN A 57 -19.11 -3.36 17.10
N ALA A 58 -18.26 -3.43 18.14
CA ALA A 58 -18.73 -3.39 19.53
C ALA A 58 -19.37 -2.05 19.91
N ALA A 59 -18.96 -0.96 19.27
CA ALA A 59 -19.57 0.37 19.39
C ALA A 59 -20.83 0.55 18.50
N GLY A 60 -21.18 -0.44 17.67
CA GLY A 60 -22.34 -0.39 16.77
C GLY A 60 -22.06 0.20 15.39
N TRP A 61 -20.81 0.53 15.06
CA TRP A 61 -20.40 0.98 13.73
C TRP A 61 -20.06 -0.24 12.86
N VAL A 62 -20.93 -0.53 11.89
CA VAL A 62 -20.80 -1.70 11.01
C VAL A 62 -20.47 -1.28 9.57
N THR A 63 -20.92 -0.08 9.20
CA THR A 63 -20.75 0.51 7.88
C THR A 63 -20.05 1.87 7.98
N ASP A 64 -19.48 2.32 6.87
CA ASP A 64 -18.86 3.64 6.80
C ASP A 64 -19.92 4.75 7.05
N GLU A 65 -21.18 4.54 6.63
CA GLU A 65 -22.31 5.43 6.97
C GLU A 65 -22.59 5.57 8.47
N ASP A 66 -22.28 4.57 9.29
CA ASP A 66 -22.44 4.68 10.75
C ASP A 66 -21.41 5.64 11.34
N VAL A 67 -20.17 5.57 10.83
CA VAL A 67 -19.07 6.45 11.25
C VAL A 67 -19.33 7.90 10.82
N PHE A 68 -19.79 8.12 9.58
CA PHE A 68 -20.06 9.47 9.09
C PHE A 68 -21.20 10.17 9.85
N ARG A 69 -22.22 9.42 10.30
CA ARG A 69 -23.32 9.97 11.09
C ARG A 69 -22.88 10.43 12.48
N ASP A 70 -21.93 9.73 13.10
CA ASP A 70 -21.51 10.01 14.48
C ASP A 70 -20.36 11.03 14.57
N ALA A 71 -19.62 11.23 13.47
CA ALA A 71 -18.51 12.19 13.37
C ALA A 71 -18.93 13.59 12.87
N SER A 72 -20.23 13.83 12.63
CA SER A 72 -20.79 15.08 12.08
C SER A 72 -21.32 16.03 13.17
#